data_AF-A0A8J7MSP3-F1
#
_entry.id   AF-A0A8J7MSP3-F1
#
_cell.length_a   1.000
_cell.length_b   1.000
_cell.length_c   1.000
_cell.angle_alpha   90.00
_cell.angle_beta   90.00
_cell.angle_gamma   90.00
#
_symmetry.space_group_name_H-M   'P 1'
#
loop_
_entity.id
_entity.type
_entity.pdbx_description
1 polymer ?
#
loop_
_entity_poly.entity_id
_entity_poly.type
_entity_poly.pdbx_seq_one_letter_code
_entity_poly.pdbx_strand_id
1 'polypeptide(L)' 'MEIHIGSLIRRRLDEKGYSVVWLARQLACSRTNVYKIFEKPHIDTDMLARISTVLDYDFFILLSKSFRNKEAGAKA' A
#
# COMPACT_ATOMS: atom_id res chain seq x y z
N MET A 1 -0.76 -1.13 -17.06
CA MET A 1 0.00 -0.37 -16.04
C MET A 1 0.02 -1.19 -14.76
N GLU A 2 1.20 -1.48 -14.22
CA GLU A 2 1.33 -2.29 -13.01
C GLU A 2 1.10 -1.41 -11.77
N ILE A 3 0.30 -1.88 -10.81
CA ILE A 3 0.08 -1.15 -9.56
C ILE A 3 1.30 -1.31 -8.67
N HIS A 4 1.84 -0.18 -8.19
CA HIS A 4 2.92 -0.18 -7.21
C HIS A 4 2.37 0.14 -5.82
N ILE A 5 2.15 -0.88 -4.99
CA ILE A 5 1.50 -0.74 -3.68
C ILE A 5 2.29 0.13 -2.71
N GLY A 6 3.61 0.01 -2.65
CA GLY A 6 4.46 0.85 -1.79
C GLY A 6 4.25 2.35 -1.99
N SER A 7 4.32 2.81 -3.24
CA SER A 7 4.02 4.20 -3.64
C SER A 7 2.62 4.66 -3.24
N LEU A 8 1.60 3.81 -3.34
CA LEU A 8 0.23 4.14 -2.95
C LEU A 8 0.07 4.27 -1.43
N ILE A 9 0.76 3.42 -0.66
CA ILE A 9 0.81 3.53 0.79
C ILE A 9 1.43 4.86 1.19
N ARG A 10 2.56 5.23 0.57
CA ARG A 10 3.22 6.53 0.82
C ARG A 10 2.26 7.69 0.54
N ARG A 11 1.61 7.68 -0.63
CA ARG A 11 0.63 8.71 -1.00
C ARG A 11 -0.49 8.82 0.03
N ARG A 12 -1.05 7.70 0.48
CA ARG A 12 -2.14 7.69 1.46
C ARG A 12 -1.70 8.16 2.84
N LEU A 13 -0.46 7.87 3.23
CA LEU A 13 0.16 8.39 4.45
C LEU A 13 0.26 9.93 4.39
N ASP A 14 0.77 10.46 3.27
CA ASP A 14 0.91 11.89 3.02
C ASP A 14 -0.46 12.60 2.99
N GLU A 15 -1.47 11.99 2.35
CA GLU A 15 -2.86 12.49 2.30
C GLU A 15 -3.51 12.58 3.70
N LYS A 16 -3.18 11.66 4.62
CA LYS A 16 -3.62 11.75 6.02
C LYS A 16 -2.76 12.68 6.88
N GLY A 17 -1.69 13.25 6.34
CA GLY A 17 -0.78 14.15 7.06
C GLY A 17 0.09 13.44 8.11
N TYR A 18 0.27 12.13 7.99
CA TYR A 18 1.09 11.36 8.93
C TYR A 18 2.55 11.29 8.49
N SER A 19 3.46 11.28 9.45
CA SER A 19 4.89 11.14 9.16
C SER A 19 5.32 9.69 9.01
N VAL A 20 6.45 9.47 8.33
CA VAL A 20 7.11 8.15 8.25
C VAL A 20 7.45 7.59 9.64
N VAL A 21 7.85 8.47 10.58
CA VAL A 21 8.10 8.10 11.99
C VAL A 21 6.82 7.58 12.65
N TRP A 22 5.69 8.24 12.40
CA TRP A 22 4.41 7.81 12.92
C TRP A 22 4.06 6.42 12.41
N LEU A 23 4.16 6.17 11.10
CA LEU A 23 3.86 4.86 10.52
C LEU A 23 4.80 3.76 11.06
N ALA A 24 6.09 4.06 11.17
CA ALA A 24 7.08 3.14 11.75
C ALA A 24 6.71 2.71 13.18
N ARG A 25 6.23 3.64 14.00
CA ARG A 25 5.72 3.35 15.36
C ARG A 25 4.48 2.46 15.33
N GLN A 26 3.51 2.76 14.46
CA GLN A 26 2.29 1.94 14.34
C GLN A 26 2.56 0.51 13.87
N LEU A 27 3.58 0.33 13.02
CA LEU A 27 3.98 -0.98 12.51
C LEU A 27 4.99 -1.71 13.42
N ALA A 28 5.43 -1.07 14.52
CA ALA A 28 6.49 -1.55 15.39
C ALA A 28 7.78 -1.91 14.63
N CYS A 29 8.20 -1.03 13.71
CA CYS A 29 9.38 -1.24 12.86
C CYS A 29 10.25 0.03 12.74
N SER A 30 11.39 -0.09 12.05
CA SER A 30 12.29 1.05 11.84
C SER A 30 11.81 1.94 10.69
N ARG A 31 12.20 3.22 10.70
CA ARG A 31 11.98 4.13 9.56
C ARG A 31 12.49 3.55 8.24
N THR A 32 13.67 2.93 8.28
CA THR A 32 14.27 2.29 7.10
C THR A 32 13.38 1.18 6.53
N ASN A 33 12.71 0.40 7.39
CA ASN A 33 11.77 -0.62 6.93
C ASN A 33 10.55 0.00 6.24
N VAL A 34 10.07 1.16 6.72
CA VAL A 34 8.98 1.90 6.07
C VAL A 34 9.39 2.45 4.71
N TYR A 35 10.61 2.98 4.57
CA TYR A 35 11.10 3.40 3.24
C TYR A 35 11.21 2.20 2.29
N LYS A 36 11.73 1.05 2.75
CA LYS A 36 11.74 -0.20 1.97
C LYS A 36 10.33 -0.67 1.57
N ILE A 37 9.32 -0.45 2.42
CA ILE A 37 7.92 -0.72 2.09
C ILE A 37 7.47 0.14 0.89
N PHE A 38 7.84 1.42 0.87
CA PHE A 38 7.45 2.33 -0.22
C PHE A 38 8.08 1.98 -1.57
N GLU A 39 9.25 1.35 -1.57
CA GLU A 39 9.97 0.90 -2.78
C GLU A 39 9.47 -0.44 -3.33
N LYS A 40 8.62 -1.16 -2.58
CA LYS A 40 8.11 -2.46 -2.99
C LYS A 40 6.84 -2.33 -3.83
N PRO A 41 6.81 -2.86 -5.07
CA PRO A 41 5.58 -2.88 -5.88
C PRO A 41 4.53 -3.82 -5.27
N HIS A 42 4.99 -4.89 -4.60
CA HIS A 42 4.19 -5.94 -3.99
C HIS A 42 4.57 -6.11 -2.53
N ILE A 43 3.59 -6.32 -1.66
CA ILE A 43 3.78 -6.53 -0.22
C ILE A 43 2.98 -7.75 0.22
N ASP A 44 3.46 -8.45 1.24
CA ASP A 44 2.75 -9.59 1.81
C ASP A 44 1.38 -9.16 2.37
N THR A 45 0.41 -10.06 2.29
CA THR A 45 -0.99 -9.71 2.59
C THR A 45 -1.21 -9.37 4.06
N ASP A 46 -0.43 -9.93 4.98
CA ASP A 46 -0.50 -9.61 6.41
C ASP A 46 -0.03 -8.16 6.67
N MET A 47 1.14 -7.78 6.15
CA MET A 47 1.63 -6.41 6.24
C MET A 47 0.67 -5.43 5.55
N LEU A 48 0.12 -5.79 4.38
CA LEU A 48 -0.85 -4.95 3.69
C LEU A 48 -2.13 -4.75 4.52
N ALA A 49 -2.63 -5.79 5.19
CA ALA A 49 -3.77 -5.70 6.08
C ALA A 49 -3.48 -4.80 7.29
N ARG A 50 -2.32 -4.96 7.92
CA ARG A 50 -1.90 -4.10 9.04
C ARG A 50 -1.81 -2.63 8.64
N ILE A 51 -1.20 -2.34 7.50
CA ILE A 51 -1.11 -0.97 6.96
C ILE A 51 -2.50 -0.44 6.60
N SER A 52 -3.36 -1.28 6.03
CA SER A 52 -4.76 -0.92 5.71
C SER A 52 -5.52 -0.48 6.95
N THR A 53 -5.37 -1.21 8.06
CA THR A 53 -6.00 -0.86 9.35
C THR A 53 -5.41 0.43 9.92
N VAL A 54 -4.08 0.57 9.95
CA VAL A 54 -3.40 1.74 10.51
C VAL A 54 -3.74 3.02 9.75
N LEU A 55 -3.80 2.95 8.42
CA LEU A 55 -4.13 4.08 7.57
C LEU A 55 -5.63 4.22 7.31
N ASP A 56 -6.45 3.32 7.83
CA ASP A 56 -7.89 3.25 7.62
C ASP A 56 -8.20 3.43 6.12
N TYR A 57 -7.72 2.45 5.35
CA TYR A 57 -7.91 2.32 3.91
C TYR A 57 -7.80 0.88 3.47
N ASP A 58 -8.77 0.41 2.70
CA ASP A 58 -8.68 -0.90 2.06
C ASP A 58 -7.81 -0.83 0.78
N PHE A 59 -6.53 -1.16 0.93
CA PHE A 59 -5.60 -1.25 -0.21
C PHE A 59 -5.90 -2.47 -1.12
N PHE A 60 -6.64 -3.48 -0.65
CA PHE A 60 -7.00 -4.65 -1.48
C PHE A 60 -8.00 -4.28 -2.57
N ILE A 61 -8.83 -3.24 -2.38
CA ILE A 61 -9.69 -2.72 -3.44
C ILE A 61 -8.86 -2.31 -4.66
N LEU A 62 -7.67 -1.72 -4.48
CA LEU A 62 -6.81 -1.32 -5.59
C LEU A 62 -6.34 -2.53 -6.39
N LEU A 63 -5.91 -3.59 -5.71
CA LEU A 63 -5.52 -4.86 -6.34
C LEU A 63 -6.70 -5.49 -7.09
N SER A 64 -7.88 -5.55 -6.46
CA SER A 64 -9.08 -6.12 -7.07
C SER A 64 -9.53 -5.36 -8.33
N LYS A 65 -9.40 -4.02 -8.33
CA LYS A 65 -9.69 -3.17 -9.49
C LYS A 65 -8.70 -3.41 -10.61
N SER A 66 -7.41 -3.53 -10.29
CA SER A 66 -6.38 -3.89 -11.28
C SER A 66 -6.68 -5.21 -11.96
N PHE A 67 -7.06 -6.21 -11.17
CA PHE A 67 -7.38 -7.54 -11.67
C PHE A 67 -8.57 -7.51 -12.65
N ARG A 68 -9.68 -6.87 -12.25
CA ARG A 68 -10.87 -6.71 -13.11
C ARG A 68 -10.58 -5.93 -14.40
N ASN A 69 -9.74 -4.90 -14.33
CA ASN A 69 -9.38 -4.11 -15.51
C ASN A 69 -8.53 -4.91 -16.50
N LYS A 70 -7.70 -5.85 -16.02
CA LYS A 70 -6.98 -6.78 -16.90
C LYS A 70 -7.93 -7.75 -17.61
N GLU A 71 -8.98 -8.23 -16.93
CA GLU A 71 -9.99 -9.10 -17.56
C GLU A 71 -10.81 -8.37 -18.63
N ALA A 72 -11.16 -7.11 -18.41
CA ALA A 72 -11.90 -6.30 -19.39
C ALA A 72 -11.07 -5.99 -20.65
N GLY A 73 -9.76 -5.80 -20.51
CA GLY A 73 -8.85 -5.58 -21.65
C GLY A 73 -8.45 -6.86 -22.40
N ALA A 74 -8.61 -8.04 -21.80
CA ALA A 74 -8.31 -9.33 -22.44
C ALA A 74 -9.50 -9.91 -23.23
N LYS A 75 -10.70 -9.31 -23.09
CA LYS A 75 -11.92 -9.69 -23.81
C LYS A 75 -12.26 -8.74 -24.98
N ALA A 76 -11.37 -7.80 -25.30
CA ALA A 76 -11.51 -6.83 -26.38
C ALA A 76 -10.57 -7.18 -27.55
#